data_AF-A0A817H2Q2-F1
#
_entry.id   AF-A0A817H2Q2-F1
#
_cell.length_a   1.000
_cell.length_b   1.000
_cell.length_c   1.000
_cell.angle_alpha   90.00
_cell.angle_beta   90.00
_cell.angle_gamma   90.00
#
_symmetry.space_group_name_H-M   'P 1'
#
loop_
_entity.id
_entity.type
_entity.pdbx_description
1 polymer ?
#
loop_
_entity_poly.entity_id
_entity_poly.type
_entity_poly.pdbx_seq_one_letter_code
_entity_poly.pdbx_strand_id
1 'polypeptide(L)'
;MENDIACNGNDSINSNVVSNDARNNLLVRNESISAVHGSLKLPIGIAIASKSQCCVCRIPLVSPTITIKKEDRNNILIRRNVDIPKGSRCCKDHTSNGYLSREAFFKLTAYKINYRIFDSNYIIDTMEKLRTMVHYQKHIDFDDPSSLSDADYKILTGFTRKQHNRVLECIPSTALKNSVNLSPRCALACLLMKLRLGISNAALASMLGIDN
;
A
#
# COMPACT_ATOMS: atom_id res chain seq x y z
N MET A 1 -46.24 -47.21 -54.32
CA MET A 1 -47.40 -47.10 -53.42
C MET A 1 -47.31 -45.76 -52.74
N GLU A 2 -48.28 -44.91 -53.03
CA GLU A 2 -48.52 -43.62 -52.37
C GLU A 2 -48.73 -43.82 -50.86
N ASN A 3 -48.26 -42.88 -50.03
CA ASN A 3 -49.13 -41.86 -49.43
C ASN A 3 -48.37 -40.96 -48.43
N ASP A 4 -48.73 -39.68 -48.51
CA ASP A 4 -48.42 -38.57 -47.63
C ASP A 4 -48.82 -38.80 -46.17
N ILE A 5 -48.19 -38.06 -45.24
CA ILE A 5 -48.84 -37.04 -44.37
C ILE A 5 -47.76 -36.27 -43.59
N ALA A 6 -47.85 -34.94 -43.67
CA ALA A 6 -46.97 -33.94 -43.10
C ALA A 6 -47.14 -33.73 -41.59
N CYS A 7 -46.13 -33.13 -40.94
CA CYS A 7 -46.34 -31.94 -40.10
C CYS A 7 -45.03 -31.18 -39.81
N ASN A 8 -45.11 -29.85 -39.99
CA ASN A 8 -44.08 -28.83 -39.79
C ASN A 8 -43.61 -28.69 -38.34
N GLY A 9 -42.37 -28.19 -38.17
CA GLY A 9 -41.87 -27.59 -36.94
C GLY A 9 -40.50 -26.95 -37.18
N ASN A 10 -40.49 -25.64 -37.42
CA ASN A 10 -39.29 -24.82 -37.52
C ASN A 10 -38.43 -24.91 -36.27
N ASP A 11 -37.10 -24.99 -36.41
CA ASP A 11 -36.13 -24.31 -35.56
C ASP A 11 -34.74 -24.33 -36.22
N SER A 12 -34.50 -23.31 -37.04
CA SER A 12 -33.21 -23.07 -37.69
C SER A 12 -32.23 -22.46 -36.70
N ILE A 13 -31.27 -23.28 -36.27
CA ILE A 13 -30.03 -22.86 -35.61
C ILE A 13 -29.25 -21.98 -36.59
N ASN A 14 -29.01 -20.71 -36.24
CA ASN A 14 -28.01 -19.89 -36.92
C ASN A 14 -27.06 -19.28 -35.89
N SER A 15 -25.82 -19.75 -35.90
CA SER A 15 -24.73 -19.31 -35.03
C SER A 15 -23.96 -18.20 -35.74
N ASN A 16 -24.21 -16.94 -35.36
CA ASN A 16 -23.41 -15.82 -35.79
C ASN A 16 -22.53 -15.29 -34.65
N VAL A 17 -21.24 -15.35 -34.93
CA VAL A 17 -20.09 -14.69 -34.31
C VAL A 17 -20.42 -13.28 -33.81
N VAL A 18 -20.17 -13.00 -32.53
CA VAL A 18 -19.86 -11.65 -32.02
C VAL A 18 -18.79 -11.76 -30.92
N SER A 19 -17.61 -11.24 -31.24
CA SER A 19 -16.51 -10.95 -30.33
C SER A 19 -16.94 -9.96 -29.26
N ASN A 20 -16.80 -10.30 -27.98
CA ASN A 20 -16.98 -9.36 -26.87
C ASN A 20 -15.62 -9.02 -26.25
N ASP A 21 -15.02 -7.93 -26.73
CA ASP A 21 -14.00 -7.17 -26.02
C ASP A 21 -14.64 -6.52 -24.79
N ALA A 22 -14.47 -7.14 -23.62
CA ALA A 22 -14.83 -6.57 -22.34
C ALA A 22 -13.81 -5.50 -21.92
N ARG A 23 -13.90 -4.30 -22.52
CA ARG A 23 -13.32 -3.08 -21.95
C ARG A 23 -14.18 -2.67 -20.75
N ASN A 24 -13.75 -3.06 -19.56
CA ASN A 24 -14.26 -2.53 -18.29
C ASN A 24 -13.93 -1.03 -18.19
N ASN A 25 -14.81 -0.18 -18.73
CA ASN A 25 -14.83 1.24 -18.42
C ASN A 25 -15.48 1.42 -17.04
N LEU A 26 -14.67 1.61 -16.01
CA LEU A 26 -15.12 2.09 -14.71
C LEU A 26 -15.52 3.56 -14.89
N LEU A 27 -16.78 3.80 -15.28
CA LEU A 27 -17.39 5.13 -15.22
C LEU A 27 -17.54 5.50 -13.75
N VAL A 28 -16.53 6.17 -13.20
CA VAL A 28 -16.69 6.95 -11.97
C VAL A 28 -17.68 8.06 -12.32
N ARG A 29 -18.95 7.86 -11.97
CA ARG A 29 -19.92 8.94 -12.01
C ARG A 29 -19.41 10.02 -11.07
N ASN A 30 -19.02 11.17 -11.62
CA ASN A 30 -18.86 12.40 -10.87
C ASN A 30 -20.26 12.88 -10.48
N GLU A 31 -20.89 12.19 -9.54
CA GLU A 31 -21.98 12.77 -8.79
C GLU A 31 -21.38 13.90 -7.95
N SER A 32 -22.00 15.07 -8.01
CA SER A 32 -21.69 16.18 -7.12
C SER A 32 -21.72 15.65 -5.69
N ILE A 33 -20.56 15.44 -5.08
CA ILE A 33 -20.46 14.98 -3.70
C ILE A 33 -20.99 16.14 -2.85
N SER A 34 -22.28 16.13 -2.55
CA SER A 34 -22.83 16.92 -1.44
C SER A 34 -21.95 16.61 -0.24
N ALA A 35 -21.29 17.63 0.30
CA ALA A 35 -20.39 17.48 1.42
C ALA A 35 -21.10 16.70 2.53
N VAL A 36 -20.73 15.43 2.71
CA VAL A 36 -21.23 14.63 3.81
C VAL A 36 -20.62 15.27 5.05
N HIS A 37 -21.37 16.16 5.70
CA HIS A 37 -21.03 16.75 7.00
C HIS A 37 -21.23 15.73 8.12
N GLY A 38 -20.69 14.52 7.91
CA GLY A 38 -20.63 13.48 8.93
C GLY A 38 -19.41 13.71 9.81
N SER A 39 -19.60 13.62 11.12
CA SER A 39 -18.48 13.48 12.05
C SER A 39 -18.40 12.03 12.49
N LEU A 40 -17.22 11.43 12.41
CA LEU A 40 -17.01 10.03 12.77
C LEU A 40 -16.29 9.94 14.10
N LYS A 41 -16.86 9.14 15.01
CA LYS A 41 -16.27 8.85 16.31
C LYS A 41 -15.46 7.56 16.21
N LEU A 42 -14.14 7.66 16.29
CA LEU A 42 -13.23 6.51 16.18
C LEU A 42 -12.51 6.23 17.52
N PRO A 43 -12.20 4.95 17.83
CA PRO A 43 -11.45 4.56 19.02
C PRO A 43 -9.93 4.83 18.85
N ILE A 44 -9.60 6.11 18.69
CA ILE A 44 -8.22 6.58 18.52
C ILE A 44 -7.79 7.32 19.78
N GLY A 45 -6.61 6.97 20.29
CA GLY A 45 -6.03 7.64 21.45
C GLY A 45 -5.66 9.09 21.12
N ILE A 46 -5.77 10.01 22.07
CA ILE A 46 -5.43 11.42 21.85
C ILE A 46 -4.20 11.75 22.69
N ALA A 47 -3.15 12.26 22.05
CA ALA A 47 -1.98 12.77 22.76
C ALA A 47 -2.31 14.09 23.49
N ILE A 48 -1.47 14.48 24.45
CA ILE A 48 -1.71 15.70 25.20
C ILE A 48 -1.62 16.95 24.29
N ALA A 49 -2.66 17.77 24.32
CA ALA A 49 -2.72 19.07 23.65
C ALA A 49 -2.21 20.17 24.59
N SER A 50 -0.91 20.23 24.85
CA SER A 50 -0.33 21.26 25.71
C SER A 50 0.67 22.14 24.96
N LYS A 51 0.61 23.44 25.22
CA LYS A 51 1.61 24.43 24.78
C LYS A 51 2.77 24.55 25.76
N SER A 52 2.61 24.09 27.00
CA SER A 52 3.57 24.21 28.10
C SER A 52 4.23 22.89 28.50
N GLN A 53 3.80 21.75 27.93
CA GLN A 53 4.37 20.42 28.22
C GLN A 53 4.69 19.67 26.94
N CYS A 54 5.71 18.81 26.99
CA CYS A 54 6.11 17.98 25.88
C CYS A 54 5.03 16.93 25.60
N CYS A 55 4.64 16.79 24.32
CA CYS A 55 3.64 15.81 23.90
C CYS A 55 4.06 14.35 24.14
N VAL A 56 5.38 14.09 24.22
CA VAL A 56 5.95 12.74 24.38
C VAL A 56 6.19 12.41 25.86
N CYS A 57 7.04 13.17 26.55
CA CYS A 57 7.40 12.88 27.95
C CYS A 57 6.55 13.58 29.00
N ARG A 58 5.65 14.50 28.59
CA ARG A 58 4.75 15.27 29.49
C ARG A 58 5.47 16.18 30.49
N ILE A 59 6.79 16.32 30.37
CA ILE A 59 7.59 17.26 31.17
C ILE A 59 7.30 18.69 30.69
N PRO A 60 7.23 19.69 31.60
CA PRO A 60 7.16 21.09 31.23
C PRO A 60 8.24 21.47 30.22
N LEU A 61 7.83 22.20 29.19
CA LEU A 61 8.73 22.64 28.14
C LEU A 61 9.53 23.83 28.61
N VAL A 62 10.83 23.59 28.81
CA VAL A 62 11.82 24.66 28.94
C VAL A 62 12.37 24.92 27.54
N SER A 63 12.46 26.19 27.15
CA SER A 63 12.94 26.57 25.82
C SER A 63 14.32 25.95 25.54
N PRO A 64 14.58 25.50 24.30
CA PRO A 64 13.78 25.65 23.08
C PRO A 64 12.83 24.46 22.79
N THR A 65 11.68 24.76 22.19
CA THR A 65 10.61 23.81 21.90
C THR A 65 10.38 23.68 20.40
N ILE A 66 10.01 22.49 19.93
CA ILE A 66 9.71 22.24 18.51
C ILE A 66 8.22 21.91 18.37
N THR A 67 7.55 22.53 17.40
CA THR A 67 6.17 22.17 17.05
C THR A 67 6.19 20.89 16.20
N ILE A 68 5.38 19.91 16.57
CA ILE A 68 5.31 18.63 15.84
C ILE A 68 4.68 18.86 14.46
N LYS A 69 5.44 18.51 13.42
CA LYS A 69 5.08 18.70 12.01
C LYS A 69 3.91 17.80 11.59
N LYS A 70 3.20 18.16 10.52
CA LYS A 70 2.01 17.41 10.05
C LYS A 70 2.37 15.97 9.75
N GLU A 71 3.54 15.74 9.17
CA GLU A 71 4.07 14.44 8.75
C GLU A 71 4.21 13.48 9.93
N ASP A 72 4.82 13.95 11.03
CA ASP A 72 4.98 13.16 12.25
C ASP A 72 3.62 12.84 12.90
N ARG A 73 2.68 13.79 12.89
CA ARG A 73 1.32 13.55 13.40
C ARG A 73 0.61 12.46 12.61
N ASN A 74 0.71 12.49 11.27
CA ASN A 74 0.10 11.46 10.42
C ASN A 74 0.78 10.10 10.63
N ASN A 75 2.12 10.07 10.69
CA ASN A 75 2.88 8.84 10.91
C ASN A 75 2.52 8.18 12.25
N ILE A 76 2.41 8.97 13.32
CA ILE A 76 1.97 8.47 14.64
C ILE A 76 0.52 7.99 14.59
N LEU A 77 -0.38 8.74 13.95
CA LEU A 77 -1.78 8.32 13.80
C LEU A 77 -1.88 6.95 13.10
N ILE A 78 -1.22 6.83 11.95
CA ILE A 78 -1.29 5.64 11.09
C ILE A 78 -0.65 4.42 11.77
N ARG A 79 0.51 4.58 12.40
CA ARG A 79 1.30 3.45 12.90
C ARG A 79 1.15 3.16 14.39
N ARG A 80 0.67 4.12 15.19
CA ARG A 80 0.50 3.99 16.65
C ARG A 80 -0.94 4.16 17.11
N ASN A 81 -1.87 4.48 16.22
CA ASN A 81 -3.27 4.75 16.54
C ASN A 81 -3.43 5.86 17.61
N VAL A 82 -2.60 6.91 17.51
CA VAL A 82 -2.67 8.09 18.39
C VAL A 82 -2.76 9.37 17.56
N ASP A 83 -3.80 10.16 17.78
CA ASP A 83 -3.96 11.50 17.21
C ASP A 83 -3.16 12.53 18.02
N ILE A 84 -2.24 13.21 17.37
CA ILE A 84 -1.53 14.35 17.95
C ILE A 84 -2.26 15.63 17.53
N PRO A 85 -2.79 16.42 18.47
CA PRO A 85 -3.47 17.67 18.14
C PRO A 85 -2.55 18.67 17.42
N LYS A 86 -3.13 19.46 16.51
CA LYS A 86 -2.40 20.53 15.80
C LYS A 86 -1.79 21.52 16.79
N GLY A 87 -0.54 21.90 16.57
CA GLY A 87 0.20 22.83 17.44
C GLY A 87 0.80 22.21 18.70
N SER A 88 0.70 20.89 18.88
CA SER A 88 1.41 20.18 19.96
C SER A 88 2.92 20.37 19.84
N ARG A 89 3.59 20.52 20.99
CA ARG A 89 5.03 20.80 21.07
C ARG A 89 5.81 19.66 21.70
N CYS A 90 7.09 19.58 21.36
CA CYS A 90 8.04 18.57 21.84
C CYS A 90 9.32 19.24 22.36
N CYS A 91 10.00 18.60 23.33
CA CYS A 91 11.33 19.03 23.75
C CYS A 91 12.39 18.54 22.75
N LYS A 92 13.59 19.13 22.79
CA LYS A 92 14.68 18.78 21.87
C LYS A 92 15.08 17.31 21.95
N ASP A 93 15.05 16.70 23.13
CA ASP A 93 15.49 15.31 23.34
C ASP A 93 14.67 14.28 22.56
N HIS A 94 13.43 14.63 22.22
CA HIS A 94 12.52 13.77 21.45
C HIS A 94 12.47 14.14 19.97
N THR A 95 13.41 14.96 19.51
CA THR A 95 13.48 15.40 18.12
C THR A 95 14.86 15.18 17.51
N SER A 96 14.89 14.85 16.23
CA SER A 96 16.11 14.75 15.43
C SER A 96 15.83 15.41 14.09
N ASN A 97 16.65 16.40 13.71
CA ASN A 97 16.48 17.17 12.47
C ASN A 97 15.09 17.81 12.30
N GLY A 98 14.46 18.22 13.42
CA GLY A 98 13.14 18.83 13.42
C GLY A 98 11.97 17.87 13.16
N TYR A 99 12.21 16.55 13.25
CA TYR A 99 11.20 15.50 13.26
C TYR A 99 11.25 14.75 14.59
N LEU A 100 10.20 14.00 14.94
CA LEU A 100 10.23 13.11 16.10
C LEU A 100 11.32 12.04 15.94
N SER A 101 12.12 11.85 16.99
CA SER A 101 13.09 10.77 17.02
C SER A 101 12.39 9.40 17.04
N ARG A 102 13.12 8.34 16.66
CA ARG A 102 12.59 6.98 16.71
C ARG A 102 12.16 6.58 18.13
N GLU A 103 12.92 6.99 19.13
CA GLU A 103 12.60 6.74 20.54
C GLU A 103 11.31 7.46 20.95
N ALA A 104 11.18 8.73 20.56
CA ALA A 104 9.98 9.52 20.82
C ALA A 104 8.73 8.90 20.19
N PHE A 105 8.88 8.33 18.99
CA PHE A 105 7.80 7.65 18.27
C PHE A 105 7.24 6.45 19.06
N PHE A 106 8.10 5.65 19.69
CA PHE A 106 7.65 4.50 20.49
C PHE A 106 7.17 4.90 21.89
N LYS A 107 7.80 5.91 22.49
CA LYS A 107 7.49 6.40 23.84
C LYS A 107 6.17 7.19 23.92
N LEU A 108 5.71 7.75 22.81
CA LEU A 108 4.47 8.49 22.76
C LEU A 108 3.28 7.59 23.10
N THR A 109 2.49 8.03 24.07
CA THR A 109 1.31 7.33 24.60
C THR A 109 0.10 8.23 24.61
N ALA A 110 -1.08 7.65 24.41
CA ALA A 110 -2.33 8.37 24.50
C ALA A 110 -2.54 8.92 25.92
N TYR A 111 -3.01 10.17 26.00
CA TYR A 111 -3.45 10.78 27.25
C TYR A 111 -4.92 10.45 27.54
N LYS A 112 -5.76 10.40 26.49
CA LYS A 112 -7.17 9.95 26.56
C LYS A 112 -7.36 8.79 25.58
N ILE A 113 -8.01 7.72 26.03
CA ILE A 113 -8.18 6.46 25.25
C ILE A 113 -9.61 6.35 24.67
N ASN A 114 -10.54 7.22 25.08
CA ASN A 114 -11.96 6.95 24.89
C ASN A 114 -12.43 7.01 23.43
N TYR A 115 -12.19 8.12 22.74
CA TYR A 115 -12.59 8.31 21.34
C TYR A 115 -12.14 9.68 20.82
N ARG A 116 -11.94 9.78 19.50
CA ARG A 116 -11.72 11.05 18.78
C ARG A 116 -12.78 11.22 17.71
N ILE A 117 -13.32 12.44 17.62
CA ILE A 117 -14.28 12.82 16.58
C ILE A 117 -13.48 13.46 15.44
N PHE A 118 -13.65 12.93 14.24
CA PHE A 118 -13.03 13.43 13.02
C PHE A 118 -14.09 13.91 12.04
N ASP A 119 -13.79 14.99 11.33
CA ASP A 119 -14.59 15.43 10.19
C ASP A 119 -14.22 14.62 8.92
N SER A 120 -15.13 14.64 7.95
CA SER A 120 -14.94 13.94 6.67
C SER A 120 -13.66 14.32 5.95
N ASN A 121 -13.25 15.59 5.97
CA ASN A 121 -12.06 16.06 5.28
C ASN A 121 -10.78 15.50 5.92
N TYR A 122 -10.73 15.41 7.25
CA TYR A 122 -9.63 14.81 7.97
C TYR A 122 -9.48 13.32 7.65
N ILE A 123 -10.60 12.61 7.55
CA ILE A 123 -10.60 11.19 7.21
C ILE A 123 -10.10 11.00 5.78
N ILE A 124 -10.58 11.80 4.82
CA ILE A 124 -10.14 11.75 3.43
C ILE A 124 -8.63 12.04 3.33
N ASP A 125 -8.14 13.13 3.93
CA ASP A 125 -6.70 13.48 3.96
C ASP A 125 -5.85 12.40 4.65
N THR A 126 -6.40 11.66 5.61
CA THR A 126 -5.71 10.53 6.25
C THR A 126 -5.69 9.30 5.35
N MET A 127 -6.80 9.00 4.67
CA MET A 127 -6.90 7.86 3.75
C MET A 127 -6.01 8.03 2.51
N GLU A 128 -5.90 9.24 1.98
CA GLU A 128 -4.98 9.55 0.89
C GLU A 128 -3.53 9.31 1.29
N LYS A 129 -3.13 9.71 2.51
CA LYS A 129 -1.78 9.45 3.03
C LYS A 129 -1.54 7.98 3.33
N LEU A 130 -2.52 7.27 3.87
CA LEU A 130 -2.45 5.83 4.04
C LEU A 130 -2.17 5.16 2.70
N ARG A 131 -2.90 5.56 1.65
CA ARG A 131 -2.70 5.06 0.29
C ARG A 131 -1.29 5.34 -0.22
N THR A 132 -0.77 6.55 -0.06
CA THR A 132 0.60 6.86 -0.49
C THR A 132 1.63 6.08 0.31
N MET A 133 1.49 5.98 1.64
CA MET A 133 2.40 5.22 2.49
C MET A 133 2.44 3.74 2.12
N VAL A 134 1.28 3.11 1.90
CA VAL A 134 1.19 1.71 1.46
C VAL A 134 1.79 1.54 0.06
N HIS A 135 1.54 2.48 -0.85
CA HIS A 135 2.10 2.44 -2.20
C HIS A 135 3.64 2.53 -2.19
N TYR A 136 4.22 3.41 -1.36
CA TYR A 136 5.67 3.54 -1.23
C TYR A 136 6.32 2.44 -0.39
N GLN A 137 5.54 1.74 0.45
CA GLN A 137 6.00 0.56 1.20
C GLN A 137 5.82 -0.76 0.44
N LYS A 138 5.36 -0.75 -0.82
CA LYS A 138 5.34 -1.98 -1.62
C LYS A 138 6.77 -2.51 -1.73
N HIS A 139 7.00 -3.67 -1.14
CA HIS A 139 8.14 -4.50 -1.47
C HIS A 139 8.13 -4.79 -2.98
N ILE A 140 9.30 -5.08 -3.52
CA ILE A 140 9.40 -5.48 -4.93
C ILE A 140 8.66 -6.80 -5.07
N ASP A 141 7.61 -6.82 -5.87
CA ASP A 141 6.79 -8.01 -6.09
C ASP A 141 6.82 -8.34 -7.58
N PHE A 142 7.56 -9.37 -8.00
CA PHE A 142 7.63 -9.72 -9.41
C PHE A 142 6.38 -10.45 -9.91
N ASP A 143 5.50 -10.92 -9.02
CA ASP A 143 4.25 -11.62 -9.35
C ASP A 143 3.11 -10.65 -9.66
N ASP A 144 3.05 -9.49 -8.99
CA ASP A 144 2.12 -8.40 -9.34
C ASP A 144 2.60 -7.67 -10.62
N PRO A 145 1.87 -7.75 -11.76
CA PRO A 145 2.30 -7.09 -12.97
C PRO A 145 2.26 -5.55 -12.87
N SER A 146 1.53 -4.99 -11.92
CA SER A 146 1.45 -3.54 -11.69
C SER A 146 2.52 -3.01 -10.73
N SER A 147 3.32 -3.88 -10.11
CA SER A 147 4.30 -3.48 -9.08
C SER A 147 5.50 -2.71 -9.61
N LEU A 148 5.92 -3.01 -10.85
CA LEU A 148 7.14 -2.52 -11.46
C LEU A 148 6.85 -2.05 -12.88
N SER A 149 7.44 -0.93 -13.28
CA SER A 149 7.50 -0.57 -14.70
C SER A 149 8.47 -1.51 -15.44
N ASP A 150 8.33 -1.64 -16.76
CA ASP A 150 9.29 -2.43 -17.56
C ASP A 150 10.72 -1.84 -17.51
N ALA A 151 10.85 -0.53 -17.27
CA ALA A 151 12.13 0.13 -17.05
C ALA A 151 12.77 -0.33 -15.73
N ASP A 152 12.01 -0.31 -14.64
CA ASP A 152 12.47 -0.77 -13.32
C ASP A 152 12.81 -2.26 -13.37
N TYR A 153 11.98 -3.06 -14.04
CA TYR A 153 12.23 -4.49 -14.24
C TYR A 153 13.60 -4.73 -14.88
N LYS A 154 13.95 -3.95 -15.91
CA LYS A 154 15.23 -4.04 -16.61
C LYS A 154 16.40 -3.50 -15.79
N ILE A 155 16.20 -2.45 -15.00
CA ILE A 155 17.22 -1.94 -14.08
C ILE A 155 17.57 -3.01 -13.04
N LEU A 156 16.55 -3.62 -12.44
CA LEU A 156 16.70 -4.59 -11.35
C LEU A 156 17.27 -5.92 -11.84
N THR A 157 16.72 -6.48 -12.92
CA THR A 157 17.05 -7.85 -13.37
C THR A 157 17.99 -7.89 -14.58
N GLY A 158 18.14 -6.79 -15.32
CA GLY A 158 18.80 -6.76 -16.63
C GLY A 158 17.91 -7.19 -17.80
N PHE A 159 16.73 -7.75 -17.53
CA PHE A 159 15.81 -8.29 -18.53
C PHE A 159 14.53 -7.44 -18.59
N THR A 160 13.90 -7.38 -19.77
CA THR A 160 12.50 -6.93 -19.84
C THR A 160 11.59 -8.03 -19.28
N ARG A 161 10.37 -7.65 -18.89
CA ARG A 161 9.38 -8.61 -18.39
C ARG A 161 9.11 -9.75 -19.36
N LYS A 162 9.05 -9.45 -20.66
CA LYS A 162 8.87 -10.46 -21.72
C LYS A 162 10.04 -11.45 -21.77
N GLN A 163 11.27 -10.97 -21.65
CA GLN A 163 12.44 -11.85 -21.64
C GLN A 163 12.49 -12.69 -20.36
N HIS A 164 12.15 -12.11 -19.21
CA HIS A 164 12.03 -12.86 -17.97
C HIS A 164 11.02 -14.02 -18.09
N ASN A 165 9.84 -13.77 -18.67
CA ASN A 165 8.84 -14.81 -18.91
C ASN A 165 9.39 -15.93 -19.79
N ARG A 166 10.07 -15.58 -20.89
CA ARG A 166 10.69 -16.56 -21.79
C ARG A 166 11.71 -17.43 -21.07
N VAL A 167 12.57 -16.83 -20.25
CA VAL A 167 13.56 -17.59 -19.46
C VAL A 167 12.86 -18.52 -18.48
N LEU A 168 11.80 -18.04 -17.82
CA LEU A 168 11.01 -18.84 -16.90
C LEU A 168 10.35 -20.05 -17.59
N GLU A 169 9.85 -19.88 -18.81
CA GLU A 169 9.26 -20.95 -19.64
C GLU A 169 10.30 -22.01 -20.06
N CYS A 170 11.57 -21.62 -20.22
CA CYS A 170 12.65 -22.55 -20.56
C CYS A 170 13.15 -23.37 -19.36
N ILE A 171 12.83 -22.97 -18.12
CA ILE A 171 13.31 -23.65 -16.92
C ILE A 171 12.36 -24.82 -16.61
N PRO A 172 12.88 -26.04 -16.42
CA PRO A 172 12.06 -27.17 -16.00
C PRO A 172 11.32 -26.86 -14.70
N SER A 173 10.03 -27.21 -14.63
CA SER A 173 9.20 -27.02 -13.43
C SER A 173 9.72 -27.80 -12.21
N THR A 174 10.59 -28.78 -12.42
CA THR A 174 11.27 -29.54 -11.36
C THR A 174 12.47 -28.79 -10.74
N ALA A 175 13.03 -27.81 -11.44
CA ALA A 175 14.22 -27.07 -11.01
C ALA A 175 13.88 -25.87 -10.09
N LEU A 176 12.76 -25.20 -10.32
CA LEU A 176 12.27 -24.11 -9.49
C LEU A 176 11.02 -24.54 -8.72
N LYS A 177 11.20 -24.88 -7.45
CA LYS A 177 10.08 -25.18 -6.56
C LYS A 177 9.45 -23.90 -6.05
N ASN A 178 8.13 -23.85 -6.08
CA ASN A 178 7.40 -22.82 -5.37
C ASN A 178 7.63 -23.01 -3.86
N SER A 179 8.02 -21.95 -3.18
CA SER A 179 8.19 -21.95 -1.72
C SER A 179 7.13 -21.04 -1.10
N VAL A 180 6.90 -21.17 0.20
CA VAL A 180 5.91 -20.35 0.92
C VAL A 180 6.16 -18.85 0.72
N ASN A 181 7.43 -18.45 0.56
CA ASN A 181 7.83 -17.05 0.49
C ASN A 181 8.32 -16.62 -0.90
N LEU A 182 8.39 -17.53 -1.88
CA LEU A 182 9.01 -17.23 -3.17
C LEU A 182 8.43 -18.09 -4.29
N SER A 183 7.76 -17.43 -5.23
CA SER A 183 7.35 -18.03 -6.49
C SER A 183 8.56 -18.33 -7.38
N PRO A 184 8.45 -19.27 -8.34
CA PRO A 184 9.49 -19.50 -9.35
C PRO A 184 9.89 -18.22 -10.10
N ARG A 185 8.92 -17.33 -10.33
CA ARG A 185 9.12 -16.04 -10.98
C ARG A 185 9.95 -15.09 -10.13
N CYS A 186 9.57 -14.90 -8.87
CA CYS A 186 10.33 -14.10 -7.91
C CYS A 186 11.73 -14.70 -7.65
N ALA A 187 11.86 -16.02 -7.63
CA ALA A 187 13.15 -16.70 -7.46
C ALA A 187 14.11 -16.41 -8.60
N LEU A 188 13.64 -16.50 -9.85
CA LEU A 188 14.42 -16.13 -11.03
C LEU A 188 14.80 -14.64 -10.98
N ALA A 189 13.84 -13.76 -10.69
CA ALA A 189 14.09 -12.33 -10.60
C ALA A 189 15.10 -11.97 -9.48
N CYS A 190 15.00 -12.63 -8.32
CA CYS A 190 15.93 -12.47 -7.20
C CYS A 190 17.36 -12.90 -7.58
N LEU A 191 17.49 -14.05 -8.26
CA LEU A 191 18.78 -14.50 -8.79
C LEU A 191 19.36 -13.48 -9.78
N LEU A 192 18.54 -12.98 -10.70
CA LEU A 192 18.95 -11.99 -11.70
C LEU A 192 19.35 -10.65 -11.05
N MET A 193 18.59 -10.18 -10.06
CA MET A 193 18.94 -9.01 -9.27
C MET A 193 20.28 -9.19 -8.55
N LYS A 194 20.51 -10.35 -7.96
CA LYS A 194 21.78 -10.66 -7.29
C LYS A 194 22.95 -10.59 -8.25
N LEU A 195 22.82 -11.21 -9.42
CA LEU A 195 23.85 -11.20 -10.46
C LEU A 195 24.08 -9.80 -11.05
N ARG A 196 23.03 -9.00 -11.18
CA ARG A 196 23.08 -7.67 -11.80
C ARG A 196 23.60 -6.58 -10.86
N LEU A 197 23.11 -6.58 -9.62
CA LEU A 197 23.35 -5.51 -8.65
C LEU A 197 24.45 -5.86 -7.63
N GLY A 198 24.84 -7.13 -7.52
CA GLY A 198 25.88 -7.56 -6.58
C GLY A 198 25.50 -7.40 -5.11
N ILE A 199 24.20 -7.38 -4.80
CA ILE A 199 23.69 -7.14 -3.44
C ILE A 199 23.65 -8.41 -2.59
N SER A 200 23.70 -8.25 -1.26
CA SER A 200 23.68 -9.36 -0.32
C SER A 200 22.30 -10.03 -0.25
N ASN A 201 22.25 -11.28 0.20
CA ASN A 201 20.99 -12.01 0.42
C ASN A 201 20.08 -11.29 1.42
N ALA A 202 20.65 -10.69 2.48
CA ALA A 202 19.89 -9.94 3.46
C ALA A 202 19.24 -8.67 2.86
N ALA A 203 19.95 -7.98 1.97
CA ALA A 203 19.41 -6.82 1.26
C ALA A 203 18.29 -7.25 0.29
N LEU A 204 18.48 -8.33 -0.46
CA LEU A 204 17.44 -8.89 -1.34
C LEU A 204 16.19 -9.27 -0.56
N ALA A 205 16.34 -10.00 0.56
CA ALA A 205 15.25 -10.38 1.42
C ALA A 205 14.46 -9.16 1.91
N SER A 206 15.15 -8.12 2.37
CA SER A 206 14.50 -6.87 2.80
C SER A 206 13.77 -6.14 1.66
N MET A 207 14.33 -6.13 0.44
CA MET A 207 13.71 -5.46 -0.72
C MET A 207 12.46 -6.21 -1.21
N LEU A 208 12.50 -7.54 -1.18
CA LEU A 208 11.43 -8.44 -1.62
C LEU A 208 10.40 -8.72 -0.52
N GLY A 209 10.66 -8.31 0.73
CA GLY A 209 9.77 -8.58 1.86
C GLY A 209 9.77 -10.05 2.28
N ILE A 210 10.89 -10.75 2.09
CA ILE A 210 11.08 -12.14 2.51
C ILE A 210 11.60 -12.12 3.95
N ASP A 211 10.87 -12.74 4.86
CA ASP A 211 11.33 -12.93 6.24
C ASP A 211 12.51 -13.91 6.28
N ASN A 212 13.59 -13.53 6.97
CA ASN A 212 14.77 -14.37 7.21
C ASN A 212 14.56 -15.36 8.36
#